data_AF-A0A7S0RXU1-F1
#
_entry.id   AF-A0A7S0RXU1-F1
#
_cell.length_a   1.000
_cell.length_b   1.000
_cell.length_c   1.000
_cell.angle_alpha   90.00
_cell.angle_beta   90.00
_cell.angle_gamma   90.00
#
_symmetry.space_group_name_H-M   'P 1'
#
loop_
_entity.id
_entity.type
_entity.pdbx_description
1 polymer ?
#
loop_
_entity_poly.entity_id
_entity_poly.type
_entity_poly.pdbx_seq_one_letter_code
_entity_poly.pdbx_strand_id
1 'polypeptide(L)'
;VVYFAPKILTQVGFSREASILLTAAVGICQLAATLQLIRLVDVVGRLPLAYVGLVGMSLGLAALMAAFTPLVQAVPGLAWVAVMGIFVHRMAFSLSMGPLPYIVTAEIFPTRVRSAGVAASSAANWAANFLVSVTFLPLLSLVSAQYVWLVYIAMCGLSAIFIQRLVPETKGTQLDSE
;
A
#
# COMPACT_ATOMS: atom_id res chain seq x y z
N VAL A 1 4.30 -6.13 1.80
CA VAL A 1 3.24 -7.08 1.42
C VAL A 1 3.57 -7.89 0.17
N VAL A 2 3.82 -7.32 -1.02
CA VAL A 2 4.09 -8.14 -2.24
C VAL A 2 5.30 -9.07 -2.12
N TYR A 3 6.43 -8.58 -1.60
CA TYR A 3 7.64 -9.42 -1.43
C TYR A 3 7.42 -10.66 -0.56
N PHE A 4 6.43 -10.61 0.33
CA PHE A 4 6.18 -11.63 1.34
C PHE A 4 4.81 -12.29 1.20
N ALA A 5 4.00 -11.92 0.20
CA ALA A 5 2.63 -12.43 0.03
C ALA A 5 2.59 -13.96 -0.08
N PRO A 6 3.45 -14.62 -0.87
CA PRO A 6 3.49 -16.09 -0.88
C PRO A 6 3.84 -16.68 0.49
N LYS A 7 4.76 -16.04 1.23
CA LYS A 7 5.17 -16.49 2.57
C LYS A 7 4.04 -16.35 3.59
N ILE A 8 3.33 -15.22 3.58
CA ILE A 8 2.17 -14.95 4.43
C ILE A 8 1.07 -15.99 4.16
N LEU A 9 0.78 -16.28 2.88
CA LEU A 9 -0.23 -17.28 2.51
C LEU A 9 0.16 -18.71 2.94
N THR A 10 1.44 -19.07 2.82
CA THR A 10 1.91 -20.37 3.33
C THR A 10 1.83 -20.48 4.85
N GLN A 11 1.96 -19.37 5.60
CA GLN A 11 1.84 -19.36 7.06
C GLN A 11 0.39 -19.56 7.55
N VAL A 12 -0.60 -19.22 6.72
CA VAL A 12 -2.03 -19.41 7.04
C VAL A 12 -2.60 -20.70 6.45
N GLY A 13 -1.75 -21.56 5.86
CA GLY A 13 -2.11 -22.92 5.44
C GLY A 13 -2.29 -23.17 3.94
N PHE A 14 -1.98 -22.21 3.07
CA PHE A 14 -2.01 -22.45 1.62
C PHE A 14 -0.75 -23.19 1.14
N SER A 15 -0.89 -24.03 0.11
CA SER A 15 0.27 -24.62 -0.57
C SER A 15 1.12 -23.55 -1.25
N ARG A 16 2.41 -23.84 -1.48
CA ARG A 16 3.33 -22.91 -2.14
C ARG A 16 2.85 -22.55 -3.55
N GLU A 17 2.38 -23.53 -4.31
CA GLU A 17 1.88 -23.37 -5.67
C GLU A 17 0.64 -22.46 -5.70
N ALA A 18 -0.34 -22.72 -4.83
CA ALA A 18 -1.54 -21.89 -4.70
C ALA A 18 -1.18 -20.46 -4.28
N SER A 19 -0.24 -20.30 -3.35
CA SER A 19 0.22 -18.99 -2.87
C SER A 19 0.88 -18.16 -3.97
N ILE A 20 1.65 -18.79 -4.87
CA ILE A 20 2.25 -18.13 -6.04
C ILE A 20 1.16 -17.72 -7.03
N LEU A 21 0.24 -18.63 -7.37
CA LEU A 21 -0.85 -18.35 -8.31
C LEU A 21 -1.76 -17.21 -7.83
N LEU A 22 -2.15 -17.23 -6.55
CA LEU A 22 -2.95 -16.16 -5.95
C LEU A 22 -2.20 -14.82 -5.96
N THR A 23 -0.89 -14.83 -5.68
CA THR A 23 -0.06 -13.61 -5.74
C THR A 23 0.02 -13.07 -7.18
N ALA A 24 0.13 -13.95 -8.18
CA ALA A 24 0.12 -13.57 -9.58
C ALA A 24 -1.22 -12.97 -10.01
N ALA A 25 -2.35 -13.57 -9.60
CA ALA A 25 -3.69 -13.04 -9.85
C ALA A 25 -3.86 -11.64 -9.26
N VAL A 26 -3.42 -11.42 -8.02
CA VAL A 26 -3.39 -10.10 -7.37
C VAL A 26 -2.53 -9.11 -8.18
N GLY A 27 -1.42 -9.57 -8.78
CA GLY A 27 -0.59 -8.79 -9.71
C GLY A 27 -1.37 -8.26 -10.92
N ILE A 28 -2.13 -9.12 -11.58
CA ILE A 28 -2.95 -8.76 -12.75
C ILE A 28 -4.01 -7.72 -12.36
N CYS A 29 -4.72 -7.94 -11.26
CA CYS A 29 -5.74 -7.01 -10.79
C CYS A 29 -5.15 -5.64 -10.44
N GLN A 30 -3.95 -5.59 -9.87
CA GLN A 30 -3.26 -4.32 -9.57
C GLN A 30 -2.94 -3.51 -10.83
N LEU A 31 -2.57 -4.16 -11.94
CA LEU A 31 -2.37 -3.47 -13.21
C LEU A 31 -3.68 -2.81 -13.67
N ALA A 32 -4.79 -3.56 -13.63
CA ALA A 32 -6.12 -3.01 -13.97
C ALA A 32 -6.52 -1.85 -13.04
N ALA A 33 -6.25 -1.96 -11.73
CA ALA A 33 -6.49 -0.88 -10.77
C ALA A 33 -5.66 0.36 -11.09
N THR A 34 -4.39 0.18 -11.45
CA THR A 34 -3.50 1.29 -11.82
C THR A 34 -3.99 1.99 -13.08
N LEU A 35 -4.44 1.25 -14.09
CA LEU A 35 -5.05 1.82 -15.30
C LEU A 35 -6.33 2.62 -14.98
N GLN A 36 -7.12 2.13 -14.02
CA GLN A 36 -8.30 2.84 -13.56
C GLN A 36 -7.94 4.13 -12.82
N LEU A 37 -6.85 4.14 -12.02
CA LEU A 37 -6.39 5.35 -11.35
C LEU A 37 -6.05 6.46 -12.33
N ILE A 38 -5.39 6.15 -13.45
CA ILE A 38 -5.02 7.15 -14.47
C ILE A 38 -6.25 7.93 -14.95
N ARG A 39 -7.42 7.27 -15.05
CA ARG A 39 -8.67 7.93 -15.44
C ARG A 39 -9.31 8.74 -14.31
N LEU A 40 -9.11 8.30 -13.06
CA LEU A 40 -9.75 8.89 -11.89
C LEU A 40 -8.97 10.07 -11.31
N VAL A 41 -7.63 10.08 -11.43
CA VAL A 41 -6.77 11.04 -10.72
C VAL A 41 -7.04 12.49 -11.09
N ASP A 42 -7.33 12.77 -12.36
CA ASP A 42 -7.63 14.12 -12.83
C ASP A 42 -9.10 14.51 -12.63
N VAL A 43 -10.01 13.54 -12.52
CA VAL A 43 -11.44 13.80 -12.29
C VAL A 43 -11.75 13.96 -10.81
N VAL A 44 -11.23 13.08 -9.96
CA VAL A 44 -11.51 13.04 -8.52
C VAL A 44 -10.55 13.94 -7.74
N GLY A 45 -9.28 14.01 -8.15
CA GLY A 45 -8.22 14.70 -7.42
C GLY A 45 -7.36 13.76 -6.58
N ARG A 46 -6.21 14.25 -6.13
CA ARG A 46 -5.15 13.45 -5.53
C ARG A 46 -5.47 13.15 -4.05
N LEU A 47 -5.93 14.12 -3.27
CA LEU A 47 -6.20 13.93 -1.84
C LEU A 47 -7.38 12.99 -1.57
N PRO A 48 -8.55 13.10 -2.23
CA PRO A 48 -9.65 12.18 -1.97
C PRO A 48 -9.28 10.72 -2.28
N LEU A 49 -8.55 10.49 -3.37
CA LEU A 49 -8.03 9.17 -3.73
C LEU A 49 -6.97 8.68 -2.73
N ALA A 50 -6.15 9.58 -2.19
CA ALA A 50 -5.23 9.25 -1.10
C ALA A 50 -5.99 8.71 0.12
N TYR A 51 -7.04 9.40 0.59
CA TYR A 51 -7.82 8.96 1.75
C TYR A 51 -8.57 7.65 1.52
N VAL A 52 -9.27 7.50 0.39
CA VAL A 52 -9.99 6.26 0.06
C VAL A 52 -9.02 5.09 0.02
N GLY A 53 -7.84 5.27 -0.56
CA GLY A 53 -6.79 4.27 -0.56
C GLY A 53 -6.26 3.94 0.82
N LEU A 54 -5.96 4.93 1.66
CA LEU A 54 -5.48 4.69 3.03
C LEU A 54 -6.48 3.94 3.89
N VAL A 55 -7.78 4.26 3.76
CA VAL A 55 -8.86 3.52 4.42
C VAL A 55 -8.92 2.08 3.90
N GLY A 56 -8.95 1.88 2.57
CA GLY A 56 -8.97 0.55 1.97
C GLY A 56 -7.75 -0.30 2.33
N MET A 57 -6.56 0.30 2.34
CA MET A 57 -5.32 -0.34 2.78
C MET A 57 -5.40 -0.77 4.25
N SER A 58 -5.94 0.08 5.12
CA SER A 58 -6.12 -0.22 6.54
C SER A 58 -7.11 -1.37 6.76
N LEU A 59 -8.20 -1.41 6.00
CA LEU A 59 -9.17 -2.51 6.05
C LEU A 59 -8.55 -3.84 5.61
N GLY A 60 -7.76 -3.84 4.53
CA GLY A 60 -7.03 -5.03 4.08
C GLY A 60 -6.00 -5.51 5.11
N LEU A 61 -5.29 -4.60 5.77
CA LEU A 61 -4.37 -4.91 6.86
C LEU A 61 -5.11 -5.43 8.11
N ALA A 62 -6.29 -4.90 8.43
CA ALA A 62 -7.10 -5.39 9.54
C ALA A 62 -7.63 -6.82 9.27
N ALA A 63 -8.02 -7.11 8.03
CA ALA A 63 -8.40 -8.47 7.61
C ALA A 63 -7.20 -9.42 7.72
N LEU A 64 -6.01 -9.00 7.29
CA LEU A 64 -4.76 -9.75 7.50
C LEU A 64 -4.50 -9.98 9.00
N MET A 65 -4.65 -8.96 9.84
CA MET A 65 -4.51 -9.09 11.30
C MET A 65 -5.46 -10.14 11.88
N ALA A 66 -6.75 -10.10 11.48
CA ALA A 66 -7.75 -11.08 11.90
C ALA A 66 -7.43 -12.51 11.44
N ALA A 67 -6.86 -12.67 10.24
CA ALA A 67 -6.51 -13.97 9.68
C ALA A 67 -5.44 -14.75 10.48
N PHE A 68 -4.65 -14.04 11.28
CA PHE A 68 -3.63 -14.62 12.17
C PHE A 68 -4.13 -14.80 13.61
N THR A 69 -5.44 -14.76 13.86
CA THR A 69 -6.01 -15.07 15.18
C THR A 69 -6.24 -16.58 15.34
N PRO A 70 -6.10 -17.14 16.56
CA PRO A 70 -6.31 -18.58 16.78
C PRO A 70 -7.69 -19.07 16.35
N LEU A 71 -8.73 -18.23 16.56
CA LEU A 71 -10.10 -18.52 16.15
C LEU A 71 -10.22 -18.71 14.64
N VAL A 72 -9.63 -17.81 13.86
CA VAL A 72 -9.68 -17.86 12.40
C VAL A 72 -8.85 -19.01 11.85
N GLN A 73 -7.71 -19.30 12.44
CA GLN A 73 -6.86 -20.42 12.01
C GLN A 73 -7.46 -21.80 12.35
N ALA A 74 -8.35 -21.89 13.35
CA ALA A 74 -9.00 -23.14 13.74
C ALA A 74 -10.11 -23.60 12.78
N VAL A 75 -10.65 -22.71 11.93
CA VAL A 75 -11.78 -23.02 11.05
C VAL A 75 -11.31 -23.15 9.59
N PRO A 76 -11.38 -24.36 9.01
CA PRO A 76 -11.09 -24.56 7.58
C PRO A 76 -11.96 -23.65 6.72
N GLY A 77 -11.33 -22.87 5.84
CA GLY A 77 -12.00 -21.89 4.97
C GLY A 77 -11.81 -20.43 5.38
N LEU A 78 -11.62 -20.11 6.67
CA LEU A 78 -11.37 -18.74 7.09
C LEU A 78 -9.94 -18.25 6.76
N ALA A 79 -9.04 -19.14 6.34
CA ALA A 79 -7.74 -18.77 5.75
C ALA A 79 -7.88 -17.85 4.52
N TRP A 80 -9.02 -17.91 3.80
CA TRP A 80 -9.31 -17.00 2.68
C TRP A 80 -9.44 -15.54 3.10
N VAL A 81 -9.67 -15.24 4.38
CA VAL A 81 -9.63 -13.87 4.91
C VAL A 81 -8.25 -13.23 4.67
N ALA A 82 -7.17 -14.02 4.77
CA ALA A 82 -5.82 -13.53 4.45
C ALA A 82 -5.69 -13.15 2.97
N VAL A 83 -6.22 -13.98 2.07
CA VAL A 83 -6.21 -13.72 0.62
C VAL A 83 -7.00 -12.45 0.32
N MET A 84 -8.20 -12.32 0.88
CA MET A 84 -9.03 -11.12 0.72
C MET A 84 -8.36 -9.87 1.29
N GLY A 85 -7.70 -9.97 2.46
CA GLY A 85 -6.96 -8.88 3.06
C GLY A 85 -5.81 -8.41 2.18
N ILE A 86 -5.02 -9.33 1.62
CA ILE A 86 -3.96 -9.02 0.65
C ILE A 86 -4.57 -8.36 -0.58
N PHE A 87 -5.63 -8.93 -1.16
CA PHE A 87 -6.27 -8.39 -2.35
C PHE A 87 -6.76 -6.96 -2.13
N VAL A 88 -7.57 -6.71 -1.09
CA VAL A 88 -8.11 -5.38 -0.78
C VAL A 88 -6.98 -4.39 -0.52
N HIS A 89 -5.98 -4.75 0.28
CA HIS A 89 -4.84 -3.89 0.56
C HIS A 89 -4.08 -3.51 -0.73
N ARG A 90 -3.82 -4.49 -1.61
CA ARG A 90 -3.07 -4.26 -2.86
C ARG A 90 -3.85 -3.43 -3.85
N MET A 91 -5.14 -3.69 -4.01
CA MET A 91 -6.00 -2.91 -4.90
C MET A 91 -6.13 -1.46 -4.44
N ALA A 92 -6.36 -1.25 -3.13
CA ALA A 92 -6.42 0.09 -2.55
C ALA A 92 -5.10 0.84 -2.69
N PHE A 93 -3.96 0.16 -2.50
CA PHE A 93 -2.64 0.75 -2.72
C PHE A 93 -2.45 1.17 -4.19
N SER A 94 -2.78 0.31 -5.15
CA SER A 94 -2.65 0.61 -6.58
C SER A 94 -3.56 1.74 -7.06
N LEU A 95 -4.73 1.90 -6.45
CA LEU A 95 -5.67 3.00 -6.72
C LEU A 95 -5.33 4.29 -5.97
N SER A 96 -4.19 4.36 -5.29
CA SER A 96 -3.88 5.47 -4.39
C SER A 96 -2.37 5.63 -4.18
N MET A 97 -1.86 5.19 -3.02
CA MET A 97 -0.48 5.42 -2.56
C MET A 97 0.61 4.79 -3.45
N GLY A 98 0.26 3.94 -4.40
CA GLY A 98 1.19 3.43 -5.41
C GLY A 98 1.64 4.55 -6.35
N PRO A 99 0.74 5.15 -7.14
CA PRO A 99 1.13 6.17 -8.12
C PRO A 99 1.06 7.61 -7.59
N LEU A 100 0.14 7.91 -6.65
CA LEU A 100 -0.12 9.29 -6.23
C LEU A 100 1.11 10.04 -5.70
N PRO A 101 1.99 9.47 -4.85
CA PRO A 101 3.17 10.20 -4.37
C PRO A 101 4.11 10.62 -5.50
N TYR A 102 4.23 9.82 -6.56
CA TYR A 102 5.05 10.18 -7.74
C TYR A 102 4.42 11.31 -8.55
N ILE A 103 3.09 11.31 -8.67
CA ILE A 103 2.34 12.38 -9.35
C ILE A 103 2.49 13.69 -8.57
N VAL A 104 2.19 13.65 -7.26
CA VAL A 104 2.21 14.83 -6.39
C VAL A 104 3.61 15.43 -6.28
N THR A 105 4.65 14.61 -6.16
CA THR A 105 6.04 15.12 -6.13
C THR A 105 6.44 15.78 -7.45
N ALA A 106 5.96 15.30 -8.60
CA ALA A 106 6.21 15.94 -9.88
C ALA A 106 5.47 17.29 -10.04
N GLU A 107 4.31 17.43 -9.38
CA GLU A 107 3.43 18.61 -9.45
C GLU A 107 3.80 19.72 -8.45
N ILE A 108 4.27 19.36 -7.24
CA ILE A 108 4.54 20.34 -6.17
C ILE A 108 5.87 21.08 -6.37
N PHE A 109 6.89 20.45 -6.96
CA PHE A 109 8.19 21.09 -7.08
C PHE A 109 8.25 22.09 -8.27
N PRO A 110 8.71 23.34 -8.05
CA PRO A 110 8.96 24.30 -9.12
C PRO A 110 9.94 23.76 -10.15
N THR A 111 9.78 24.14 -11.42
CA THR A 111 10.56 23.62 -12.55
C THR A 111 12.07 23.68 -12.30
N ARG A 112 12.58 24.77 -11.72
CA ARG A 112 14.01 24.98 -11.40
C ARG A 112 14.61 23.94 -10.45
N VAL A 113 13.82 23.39 -9.51
CA VAL A 113 14.30 22.46 -8.47
C VAL A 113 13.63 21.09 -8.55
N ARG A 114 12.77 20.85 -9.54
CA ARG A 114 11.98 19.63 -9.68
C ARG A 114 12.83 18.37 -9.72
N SER A 115 13.90 18.37 -10.51
CA SER A 115 14.79 17.21 -10.63
C SER A 115 15.41 16.83 -9.28
N ALA A 116 15.90 17.82 -8.52
CA ALA A 116 16.47 17.61 -7.20
C ALA A 116 15.42 17.16 -6.17
N GLY A 117 14.24 17.78 -6.17
CA GLY A 117 13.13 17.41 -5.28
C GLY A 117 12.64 15.98 -5.52
N VAL A 118 12.39 15.62 -6.78
CA VAL A 118 11.98 14.25 -7.16
C VAL A 118 13.06 13.23 -6.82
N ALA A 119 14.34 13.56 -7.04
CA ALA A 119 15.45 12.69 -6.67
C ALA A 119 15.51 12.46 -5.15
N ALA A 120 15.35 13.51 -4.33
CA ALA A 120 15.34 13.41 -2.88
C ALA A 120 14.15 12.58 -2.38
N SER A 121 12.94 12.82 -2.91
CA SER A 121 11.75 12.02 -2.59
C SER A 121 11.94 10.54 -2.96
N SER A 122 12.54 10.27 -4.12
CA SER A 122 12.82 8.91 -4.57
C SER A 122 13.85 8.22 -3.68
N ALA A 123 14.92 8.91 -3.29
CA ALA A 123 15.93 8.39 -2.38
C ALA A 123 15.33 8.06 -1.01
N ALA A 124 14.50 8.95 -0.46
CA ALA A 124 13.78 8.71 0.80
C ALA A 124 12.86 7.48 0.70
N ASN A 125 12.12 7.33 -0.40
CA ASN A 125 11.26 6.18 -0.64
C ASN A 125 12.05 4.87 -0.71
N TRP A 126 13.17 4.83 -1.44
CA TRP A 126 14.00 3.63 -1.53
C TRP A 126 14.70 3.29 -0.22
N ALA A 127 15.12 4.29 0.56
CA ALA A 127 15.66 4.08 1.90
C ALA A 127 14.61 3.49 2.84
N ALA A 128 13.38 4.01 2.84
CA ALA A 128 12.27 3.47 3.62
C ALA A 128 11.90 2.05 3.18
N ASN A 129 11.87 1.78 1.87
CA ASN A 129 11.64 0.44 1.32
C ASN A 129 12.72 -0.55 1.79
N PHE A 130 13.99 -0.18 1.69
CA PHE A 130 15.09 -0.99 2.18
C PHE A 130 14.90 -1.33 3.67
N LEU A 131 14.63 -0.33 4.50
CA LEU A 131 14.39 -0.51 5.93
C LEU A 131 13.23 -1.48 6.21
N VAL A 132 12.08 -1.29 5.54
CA VAL A 132 10.93 -2.19 5.71
C VAL A 132 11.27 -3.60 5.24
N SER A 133 11.98 -3.74 4.13
CA SER A 133 12.31 -5.05 3.55
C SER A 133 13.24 -5.87 4.46
N VAL A 134 14.21 -5.22 5.11
CA VAL A 134 15.12 -5.91 6.05
C VAL A 134 14.49 -6.15 7.43
N THR A 135 13.57 -5.29 7.87
CA THR A 135 12.97 -5.39 9.23
C THR A 135 11.70 -6.23 9.27
N PHE A 136 10.94 -6.35 8.17
CA PHE A 136 9.61 -6.98 8.19
C PHE A 136 9.64 -8.44 8.66
N LEU A 137 10.53 -9.28 8.09
CA LEU A 137 10.60 -10.70 8.49
C LEU A 137 11.12 -10.88 9.92
N PRO A 138 12.20 -10.20 10.36
CA PRO A 138 12.60 -10.22 11.77
C PRO A 138 11.48 -9.79 12.71
N LEU A 139 10.77 -8.70 12.39
CA LEU A 139 9.64 -8.24 13.20
C LEU A 139 8.56 -9.31 13.27
N LEU A 140 8.19 -9.94 12.15
CA LEU A 140 7.19 -11.01 12.12
C LEU A 140 7.58 -12.21 13.00
N SER A 141 8.89 -12.47 13.17
CA SER A 141 9.40 -13.54 14.03
C SER A 141 9.52 -13.15 15.50
N LEU A 142 9.79 -11.87 15.80
CA LEU A 142 10.02 -11.35 17.14
C LEU A 142 8.73 -10.89 17.82
N VAL A 143 7.83 -10.28 17.06
CA VAL A 143 6.52 -9.80 17.49
C VAL A 143 5.45 -10.47 16.62
N SER A 144 4.44 -11.06 17.27
CA SER A 144 3.33 -11.74 16.60
C SER A 144 2.83 -10.94 15.39
N ALA A 145 2.44 -11.64 14.32
CA ALA A 145 1.97 -11.04 13.08
C ALA A 145 0.91 -9.95 13.29
N GLN A 146 0.06 -10.12 14.29
CA GLN A 146 -0.98 -9.15 14.65
C GLN A 146 -0.42 -7.76 14.98
N TYR A 147 0.68 -7.69 15.76
CA TYR A 147 1.31 -6.43 16.12
C TYR A 147 1.96 -5.76 14.91
N VAL A 148 2.57 -6.55 14.03
CA VAL A 148 3.17 -6.05 12.79
C VAL A 148 2.11 -5.39 11.91
N TRP A 149 0.95 -6.04 11.75
CA TRP A 149 -0.16 -5.47 10.99
C TRP A 149 -0.73 -4.21 11.64
N LEU A 150 -0.85 -4.19 12.97
CA LEU A 150 -1.30 -3.01 13.72
C LEU A 150 -0.39 -1.80 13.51
N VAL A 151 0.93 -2.00 13.51
CA VAL A 151 1.90 -0.93 13.21
C VAL A 151 1.67 -0.34 11.81
N TYR A 152 1.43 -1.18 10.80
CA TYR A 152 1.15 -0.67 9.45
C TYR A 152 -0.20 0.04 9.34
N ILE A 153 -1.23 -0.39 10.07
CA ILE A 153 -2.51 0.33 10.17
C ILE A 153 -2.29 1.71 10.81
N ALA A 154 -1.53 1.78 11.90
CA ALA A 154 -1.17 3.05 12.54
C ALA A 154 -0.41 3.97 11.58
N MET A 155 0.53 3.43 10.79
CA MET A 155 1.23 4.19 9.76
C MET A 155 0.29 4.73 8.68
N CYS A 156 -0.73 3.97 8.25
CA CYS A 156 -1.76 4.49 7.35
C CYS A 156 -2.51 5.69 7.96
N GLY A 157 -2.84 5.62 9.26
CA GLY A 157 -3.45 6.74 9.99
C GLY A 157 -2.53 7.97 10.07
N LEU A 158 -1.25 7.77 10.39
CA LEU A 158 -0.27 8.85 10.41
C LEU A 158 -0.07 9.48 9.03
N SER A 159 -0.05 8.67 7.96
CA SER A 159 -0.02 9.17 6.58
C SER A 159 -1.27 9.99 6.25
N ALA A 160 -2.46 9.56 6.70
CA ALA A 160 -3.69 10.35 6.48
C ALA A 160 -3.60 11.72 7.16
N ILE A 161 -3.11 11.77 8.41
CA ILE A 161 -2.92 13.03 9.15
C ILE A 161 -1.89 13.92 8.44
N PHE A 162 -0.76 13.36 8.01
CA PHE A 162 0.27 14.08 7.26
C PHE A 162 -0.30 14.69 5.98
N ILE A 163 -1.02 13.90 5.19
CA ILE A 163 -1.65 14.34 3.94
C ILE A 163 -2.64 15.47 4.21
N GLN A 164 -3.47 15.35 5.25
CA GLN A 164 -4.46 16.37 5.61
C GLN A 164 -3.84 17.71 6.00
N ARG A 165 -2.69 17.68 6.68
CA ARG A 165 -2.10 18.89 7.26
C ARG A 165 -1.10 19.57 6.33
N LEU A 166 -0.39 18.81 5.49
CA LEU A 166 0.81 19.28 4.81
C LEU A 166 0.80 19.11 3.30
N VAL A 167 -0.12 18.33 2.72
CA VAL A 167 -0.15 18.09 1.28
C VAL A 167 -1.32 18.87 0.66
N PRO A 168 -1.06 19.87 -0.19
CA PRO A 168 -2.12 20.58 -0.90
C PRO A 168 -2.73 19.69 -2.00
N GLU A 169 -3.97 19.98 -2.37
CA GLU A 169 -4.57 19.38 -3.57
C GLU A 169 -3.95 20.01 -4.82
N THR A 170 -3.47 19.18 -5.75
CA THR A 170 -2.77 19.59 -6.97
C THR A 170 -3.62 19.40 -8.24
N LYS A 171 -4.88 18.99 -8.10
CA LYS A 171 -5.80 18.89 -9.23
C LYS A 171 -5.99 20.25 -9.92
N GLY A 172 -5.66 20.30 -11.21
CA GLY A 172 -5.94 21.46 -12.07
C GLY A 172 -4.96 22.63 -11.92
N THR A 173 -3.91 22.50 -11.12
CA THR A 173 -2.82 23.50 -11.09
C THR A 173 -2.00 23.40 -12.37
N GLN A 174 -1.92 24.49 -13.14
CA GLN A 174 -0.97 24.59 -14.25
C GLN A 174 0.42 24.79 -13.67
N LEU A 175 1.38 24.00 -14.15
CA LEU A 175 2.79 24.16 -13.80
C LEU A 175 3.27 25.49 -14.39
N ASP A 176 3.80 26.38 -13.55
CA ASP A 176 4.41 27.63 -14.01
C ASP A 176 5.47 27.32 -15.08
N SER A 177 5.17 27.75 -16.30
CA SER A 177 6.11 27.80 -17.41
C SER A 177 6.92 29.08 -17.27
N GLU A 178 8.16 28.95 -16.81
CA GLU A 178 9.19 29.97 -17.06
C GLU A 178 9.52 30.01 -18.56
#